data_AF-A0A9N7LS21-F1
#
_entry.id   AF-A0A9N7LS21-F1
#
_cell.length_a   1.000
_cell.length_b   1.000
_cell.length_c   1.000
_cell.angle_alpha   90.00
_cell.angle_beta   90.00
_cell.angle_gamma   90.00
#
_symmetry.space_group_name_H-M   'P 1'
#
loop_
_entity.id
_entity.type
_entity.pdbx_description
1 polymer ?
#
loop_
_entity_poly.entity_id
_entity_poly.type
_entity_poly.pdbx_seq_one_letter_code
_entity_poly.pdbx_strand_id
1 'polypeptide(L)'
;MSESFAWTHRNHRALGLDLRSPEGKQIFGRLVAAADAVFANFKPGTLTSLGFNYANLHALNPHIVLAGSSAFGNRGPWSTRLGYGPLVRATTGVTRVWTSEDAATDGSRHAF
;
A
#
# COMPACT_ATOMS: atom_id res chain seq x y z
N MET A 1 19.23 -2.94 10.45
CA MET A 1 18.21 -3.21 9.42
C MET A 1 17.75 -4.64 9.61
N SER A 2 16.44 -4.92 9.66
CA SER A 2 15.94 -6.30 9.81
C SER A 2 16.10 -7.09 8.52
N GLU A 3 16.13 -8.42 8.63
CA GLU A 3 16.21 -9.34 7.50
C GLU A 3 15.07 -9.12 6.49
N SER A 4 13.83 -9.04 6.96
CA SER A 4 12.66 -8.83 6.10
C SER A 4 12.74 -7.52 5.30
N PHE A 5 13.33 -6.46 5.88
CA PHE A 5 13.54 -5.21 5.17
C PHE A 5 14.60 -5.35 4.09
N ALA A 6 15.74 -5.99 4.40
CA ALA A 6 16.83 -6.21 3.45
C ALA A 6 16.38 -7.02 2.23
N TRP A 7 15.56 -8.04 2.42
CA TRP A 7 15.05 -8.88 1.32
C TRP A 7 14.12 -8.14 0.36
N THR A 8 13.32 -7.20 0.88
CA THR A 8 12.25 -6.53 0.12
C THR A 8 12.66 -5.17 -0.46
N HIS A 9 13.79 -4.59 -0.03
CA HIS A 9 14.23 -3.24 -0.42
C HIS A 9 15.62 -3.19 -1.08
N ARG A 10 16.16 -4.33 -1.52
CA ARG A 10 17.39 -4.37 -2.32
C ARG A 10 17.26 -3.50 -3.59
N ASN A 11 18.36 -2.91 -4.03
CA ASN A 11 18.45 -2.03 -5.20
C ASN A 11 17.64 -0.71 -5.11
N HIS A 12 17.13 -0.35 -3.93
CA HIS A 12 16.49 0.94 -3.70
C HIS A 12 17.39 1.90 -2.92
N ARG A 13 17.29 3.20 -3.21
CA ARG A 13 17.83 4.27 -2.35
C ARG A 13 16.71 4.77 -1.45
N ALA A 14 17.00 4.98 -0.17
CA ALA A 14 16.02 5.46 0.80
C ALA A 14 16.27 6.92 1.20
N LEU A 15 15.19 7.68 1.36
CA LEU A 15 15.20 9.05 1.87
C LEU A 15 14.05 9.20 2.86
N GLY A 16 14.34 9.58 4.10
CA GLY A 16 13.32 9.98 5.06
C GLY A 16 12.75 11.34 4.68
N LEU A 17 11.44 11.42 4.49
CA LEU A 17 10.77 12.64 4.05
C LEU A 17 9.41 12.79 4.73
N ASP A 18 9.17 13.94 5.39
CA ASP A 18 7.86 14.26 5.94
C ASP A 18 6.99 14.97 4.88
N LEU A 19 6.03 14.24 4.31
CA LEU A 19 5.11 14.79 3.31
C LEU A 19 4.04 15.74 3.88
N ARG A 20 4.01 15.97 5.20
CA ARG A 20 3.11 16.93 5.84
C ARG A 20 3.69 18.33 5.86
N SER A 21 5.02 18.47 5.88
CA SER A 21 5.68 19.77 5.89
C SER A 21 5.70 20.42 4.50
N PRO A 22 5.65 21.76 4.40
CA PRO A 22 5.78 22.47 3.13
C PRO A 22 7.08 22.11 2.38
N GLU A 23 8.20 22.02 3.10
CA GLU A 23 9.52 21.71 2.55
C GLU A 23 9.56 20.27 2.01
N GLY A 24 8.97 19.32 2.75
CA GLY A 24 8.90 17.94 2.33
C GLY A 24 8.05 17.76 1.08
N LYS A 25 6.95 18.52 0.96
CA LYS A 25 6.14 18.55 -0.26
C LYS A 25 6.89 19.10 -1.46
N GLN A 26 7.69 20.16 -1.27
CA GLN A 26 8.53 20.71 -2.33
C GLN A 26 9.58 19.70 -2.81
N ILE A 27 10.29 19.06 -1.87
CA ILE A 27 11.28 18.03 -2.21
C ILE A 27 10.63 16.87 -2.97
N PHE A 28 9.48 16.38 -2.51
CA PHE A 28 8.74 15.33 -3.20
C PHE A 28 8.32 15.76 -4.61
N GLY A 29 7.83 16.98 -4.78
CA GLY A 29 7.46 17.52 -6.09
C GLY A 29 8.63 17.53 -7.09
N ARG A 30 9.85 17.88 -6.64
CA ARG A 30 11.05 17.79 -7.50
C ARG A 30 11.40 16.36 -7.88
N LEU A 31 11.20 15.40 -6.97
CA LEU A 31 11.42 13.98 -7.28
C LEU A 31 10.39 13.49 -8.31
N VAL A 32 9.12 13.86 -8.16
CA VAL A 32 8.04 13.54 -9.11
C VAL A 32 8.34 14.10 -10.51
N ALA A 33 8.87 15.32 -10.60
CA ALA A 33 9.24 15.95 -11.87
C ALA A 33 10.28 15.15 -12.67
N ALA A 34 11.09 14.32 -12.01
CA ALA A 34 12.13 13.50 -12.62
C ALA A 34 11.81 11.98 -12.60
N ALA A 35 10.65 11.58 -12.09
CA ALA A 35 10.27 10.18 -11.96
C ALA A 35 9.37 9.72 -13.10
N ASP A 36 9.50 8.46 -13.50
CA ASP A 36 8.56 7.85 -14.45
C ASP A 36 7.27 7.37 -13.77
N ALA A 37 7.36 7.01 -12.49
CA ALA A 37 6.23 6.49 -11.73
C ALA A 37 6.28 6.81 -10.23
N VAL A 38 5.11 6.95 -9.63
CA VAL A 38 4.88 6.99 -8.17
C VAL A 38 4.09 5.76 -7.76
N PHE A 39 4.64 5.00 -6.81
CA PHE A 39 3.97 3.86 -6.20
C PHE A 39 3.49 4.22 -4.80
N ALA A 40 2.20 4.02 -4.51
CA ALA A 40 1.63 4.31 -3.21
C ALA A 40 0.72 3.17 -2.74
N ASN A 41 0.99 2.64 -1.55
CA ASN A 41 0.17 1.61 -0.89
C ASN A 41 -0.54 2.17 0.36
N PHE A 42 -1.04 3.40 0.27
CA PHE A 42 -1.81 4.02 1.36
C PHE A 42 -3.28 3.59 1.33
N LYS A 43 -3.98 3.83 2.43
CA LYS A 43 -5.45 3.84 2.42
C LYS A 43 -5.95 4.80 1.32
N PRO A 44 -7.02 4.46 0.59
CA PRO A 44 -7.62 5.37 -0.38
C PRO A 44 -7.90 6.75 0.23
N GLY A 45 -7.47 7.80 -0.47
CA GLY A 45 -7.62 9.20 -0.05
C GLY A 45 -6.41 9.78 0.72
N THR A 46 -5.52 8.98 1.29
CA THR A 46 -4.38 9.51 2.06
C THR A 46 -3.39 10.29 1.20
N LEU A 47 -3.05 9.79 0.01
CA LEU A 47 -2.14 10.52 -0.88
C LEU A 47 -2.77 11.85 -1.35
N THR A 48 -4.07 11.84 -1.61
CA THR A 48 -4.87 13.04 -1.91
C THR A 48 -4.85 14.03 -0.75
N SER A 49 -5.03 13.57 0.50
CA SER A 49 -5.01 14.45 1.68
C SER A 49 -3.62 15.06 1.95
N LEU A 50 -2.55 14.42 1.46
CA LEU A 50 -1.20 14.99 1.47
C LEU A 50 -0.98 16.03 0.35
N GLY A 51 -1.90 16.14 -0.61
CA GLY A 51 -1.85 17.07 -1.74
C GLY A 51 -1.33 16.45 -3.04
N PHE A 52 -1.21 15.13 -3.13
CA PHE A 52 -0.58 14.42 -4.25
C PHE A 52 -1.56 13.51 -5.00
N ASN A 53 -2.76 14.02 -5.29
CA ASN A 53 -3.67 13.33 -6.21
C ASN A 53 -3.07 13.26 -7.63
N TYR A 54 -3.65 12.42 -8.49
CA TYR A 54 -3.14 12.25 -9.86
C TYR A 54 -3.05 13.56 -10.65
N ALA A 55 -4.06 14.43 -10.57
CA ALA A 55 -4.05 15.70 -11.30
C ALA A 55 -2.89 16.59 -10.88
N ASN A 56 -2.60 16.66 -9.58
CA ASN A 56 -1.47 17.43 -9.04
C ASN A 56 -0.12 16.83 -9.47
N LEU A 57 0.01 15.50 -9.47
CA LEU A 57 1.22 14.83 -9.95
C LEU A 57 1.42 15.05 -11.46
N HIS A 58 0.36 14.92 -12.24
CA HIS A 58 0.37 15.13 -13.68
C HIS A 58 0.69 16.58 -14.06
N ALA A 59 0.25 17.56 -13.26
CA ALA A 59 0.63 18.96 -13.45
C ALA A 59 2.14 19.19 -13.24
N LEU A 60 2.78 18.41 -12.36
CA LEU A 60 4.23 18.45 -12.15
C LEU A 60 5.00 17.69 -13.25
N ASN A 61 4.43 16.59 -13.74
CA ASN A 61 5.02 15.74 -14.77
C ASN A 61 3.93 15.07 -15.62
N PRO A 62 3.68 15.53 -16.87
CA PRO A 62 2.67 14.96 -17.76
C PRO A 62 2.89 13.50 -18.16
N HIS A 63 4.08 12.95 -17.97
CA HIS A 63 4.41 11.56 -18.30
C HIS A 63 4.27 10.61 -17.08
N ILE A 64 3.90 11.12 -15.91
CA ILE A 64 3.91 10.35 -14.67
C ILE A 64 2.86 9.22 -14.66
N VAL A 65 3.28 8.05 -14.19
CA VAL A 65 2.35 6.96 -13.84
C VAL A 65 2.10 6.95 -12.34
N LEU A 66 0.83 7.00 -11.91
CA LEU A 66 0.45 6.77 -10.51
C LEU A 66 -0.09 5.35 -10.33
N ALA A 67 0.66 4.52 -9.62
CA ALA A 67 0.24 3.17 -9.24
C ALA A 67 -0.17 3.14 -7.77
N GLY A 68 -1.48 3.08 -7.53
CA GLY A 68 -2.07 2.95 -6.21
C GLY A 68 -2.45 1.50 -5.89
N SER A 69 -2.07 1.02 -4.70
CA SER A 69 -2.52 -0.26 -4.15
C SER A 69 -3.30 -0.03 -2.86
N SER A 70 -4.44 -0.71 -2.73
CA SER A 70 -5.21 -0.80 -1.49
C SER A 70 -5.83 -2.18 -1.37
N ALA A 71 -6.07 -2.63 -0.14
CA ALA A 71 -6.52 -4.00 0.13
C ALA A 71 -7.88 -4.37 -0.49
N PHE A 72 -8.78 -3.41 -0.62
CA PHE A 72 -10.15 -3.61 -1.13
C PHE A 72 -10.47 -2.75 -2.35
N GLY A 73 -9.43 -2.25 -3.03
CA GLY A 73 -9.57 -1.36 -4.17
C GLY A 73 -9.95 0.08 -3.79
N ASN A 74 -10.05 0.93 -4.81
CA ASN A 74 -10.38 2.35 -4.68
C ASN A 74 -11.87 2.65 -4.90
N ARG A 75 -12.70 1.63 -5.12
CA ARG A 75 -14.14 1.72 -5.35
C ARG A 75 -14.88 0.65 -4.56
N GLY A 76 -16.19 0.82 -4.40
CA GLY A 76 -17.05 -0.14 -3.72
C GLY A 76 -17.12 0.04 -2.21
N PRO A 77 -18.01 -0.73 -1.54
CA PRO A 77 -18.40 -0.52 -0.15
C PRO A 77 -17.25 -0.74 0.85
N TRP A 78 -16.19 -1.46 0.45
CA TRP A 78 -15.06 -1.79 1.31
C TRP A 78 -13.81 -0.97 1.02
N SER A 79 -13.86 -0.03 0.08
CA SER A 79 -12.73 0.82 -0.32
C SER A 79 -12.11 1.62 0.83
N THR A 80 -12.86 1.92 1.89
CA THR A 80 -12.37 2.66 3.06
C THR A 80 -11.97 1.77 4.23
N ARG A 81 -12.05 0.44 4.09
CA ARG A 81 -11.67 -0.51 5.15
C ARG A 81 -10.16 -0.63 5.28
N LEU A 82 -9.70 -0.83 6.52
CA LEU A 82 -8.30 -1.13 6.79
C LEU A 82 -7.95 -2.51 6.25
N GLY A 83 -6.85 -2.55 5.52
CA GLY A 83 -6.34 -3.74 4.88
C GLY A 83 -5.17 -4.33 5.64
N TYR A 84 -5.23 -5.63 5.90
CA TYR A 84 -4.09 -6.41 6.32
C TYR A 84 -4.15 -7.77 5.62
N GLY A 85 -3.00 -8.37 5.30
CA GLY A 85 -2.93 -9.56 4.42
C GLY A 85 -3.91 -10.69 4.79
N PRO A 86 -3.96 -11.14 6.06
CA PRO A 86 -4.94 -12.12 6.54
C PRO A 86 -6.41 -11.72 6.31
N LEU A 87 -6.75 -10.43 6.43
CA LEU A 87 -8.12 -9.94 6.19
C LEU A 87 -8.48 -10.05 4.70
N VAL A 88 -7.56 -9.70 3.80
CA VAL A 88 -7.76 -9.85 2.35
C VAL A 88 -7.94 -11.32 1.98
N ARG A 89 -7.13 -12.22 2.57
CA ARG A 89 -7.24 -13.66 2.35
C ARG A 89 -8.59 -14.24 2.82
N ALA A 90 -9.06 -13.82 3.99
CA ALA A 90 -10.33 -14.26 4.53
C ALA A 90 -11.51 -13.77 3.68
N THR A 91 -11.49 -12.50 3.30
CA THR A 91 -12.58 -11.87 2.53
C THR A 91 -12.70 -12.36 1.10
N THR A 92 -11.61 -12.81 0.49
CA THR A 92 -11.62 -13.40 -0.87
C THR A 92 -11.93 -14.90 -0.89
N GLY A 93 -12.18 -15.51 0.28
CA GLY A 93 -12.45 -16.94 0.39
C GLY A 93 -11.21 -17.84 0.25
N VAL A 94 -10.03 -17.27 0.00
CA VAL A 94 -8.77 -18.04 -0.09
C VAL A 94 -8.50 -18.80 1.22
N THR A 95 -8.85 -18.22 2.37
CA THR A 95 -8.75 -18.92 3.66
C THR A 95 -9.52 -20.24 3.67
N ARG A 96 -10.71 -20.30 3.03
CA ARG A 96 -11.51 -21.53 2.95
C ARG A 96 -10.82 -22.62 2.11
N VAL A 97 -10.07 -22.23 1.07
CA VAL A 97 -9.34 -23.18 0.21
C VAL A 97 -8.12 -23.78 0.93
N TRP A 98 -7.63 -23.12 1.98
CA TRP A 98 -6.48 -23.58 2.79
C TRP A 98 -6.87 -24.31 4.07
N THR A 99 -8.15 -24.64 4.25
CA THR A 99 -8.65 -25.44 5.37
C THR A 99 -9.11 -26.81 4.87
N SER A 100 -8.82 -27.88 5.61
CA SER A 100 -9.39 -29.22 5.37
C SER A 100 -10.89 -29.24 5.73
N GLU A 101 -11.68 -30.05 5.02
CA GLU A 101 -13.05 -30.37 5.43
C GLU A 101 -13.08 -31.25 6.68
N ASP A 102 -12.01 -32.04 6.87
CA ASP A 102 -11.77 -32.77 8.11
C ASP A 102 -11.50 -31.75 9.23
N ALA A 103 -12.40 -31.71 10.22
CA ALA A 103 -12.15 -31.01 11.46
C ALA A 103 -10.90 -31.61 12.11
N ALA A 104 -9.98 -30.78 12.58
CA ALA A 104 -8.87 -31.27 13.40
C ALA A 104 -9.48 -31.97 14.63
N THR A 105 -9.35 -33.29 14.69
CA THR A 105 -9.88 -34.11 15.80
C THR A 105 -9.00 -33.99 17.04
N ASP A 106 -7.81 -33.42 16.92
CA ASP A 106 -6.98 -33.09 18.07
C ASP A 106 -7.25 -31.67 18.55
N GLY A 107 -7.24 -31.48 19.87
CA GLY A 107 -7.35 -30.18 20.50
C GLY A 107 -6.07 -29.34 20.42
N SER A 108 -5.17 -29.59 19.47
CA SER A 108 -3.86 -28.93 19.41
C SER A 108 -3.89 -27.56 18.72
N ARG A 109 -5.04 -27.15 18.16
CA ARG A 109 -5.18 -25.77 17.66
C ARG A 109 -5.40 -24.83 18.83
N HIS A 110 -4.45 -23.91 19.01
CA HIS A 110 -4.55 -22.82 19.97
C HIS A 110 -5.85 -22.02 19.69
N ALA A 111 -6.71 -21.88 20.70
CA ALA A 111 -7.88 -21.03 20.60
C ALA A 111 -7.41 -19.59 20.35
N PHE A 112 -7.89 -19.00 19.25
CA PHE A 112 -7.75 -17.57 19.00
C PHE A 112 -8.76 -16.80 19.85
#